data_AF-A0A928UQG8-F1
#
_entry.id   AF-A0A928UQG8-F1
#
_cell.length_a   1.000
_cell.length_b   1.000
_cell.length_c   1.000
_cell.angle_alpha   90.00
_cell.angle_beta   90.00
_cell.angle_gamma   90.00
#
_symmetry.space_group_name_H-M   'P 1'
#
loop_
_entity.id
_entity.type
_entity.pdbx_description
1 polymer ?
#
loop_
_entity_poly.entity_id
_entity_poly.type
_entity_poly.pdbx_seq_one_letter_code
_entity_poly.pdbx_strand_id
1 'polypeptide(L)'
;HISQQQLTAISKVMAWVLMFAAAGLAIILPQTIGQLLVLKLEIMVQITRALVIGLRLARVQASSIIAGMLVGLAITIWFKYGIWGVPDLFNIHAGIWGLGANLATITALHLCRSGHSKRI
;
A
#
# COMPACT_ATOMS: atom_id res chain seq x y z
N HIS A 1 -15.31 -21.40 1.14
CA HIS A 1 -16.12 -20.28 1.67
C HIS A 1 -15.49 -19.82 2.98
N ILE A 2 -14.98 -18.58 3.05
CA ILE A 2 -14.49 -17.99 4.31
C ILE A 2 -15.72 -17.52 5.08
N SER A 3 -15.85 -17.86 6.37
CA SER A 3 -17.01 -17.43 7.17
C SER A 3 -16.92 -15.92 7.49
N GLN A 4 -18.06 -15.25 7.63
CA GLN A 4 -18.11 -13.82 8.00
C GLN A 4 -17.35 -13.53 9.31
N GLN A 5 -17.39 -14.48 10.26
CA GLN A 5 -16.62 -14.38 11.51
C GLN A 5 -15.11 -14.41 11.27
N GLN A 6 -14.62 -15.29 10.38
CA GLN A 6 -13.19 -15.34 10.02
C GLN A 6 -12.74 -14.06 9.32
N LEU A 7 -13.56 -13.54 8.40
CA LEU A 7 -13.25 -12.28 7.70
C LEU A 7 -13.19 -11.10 8.68
N THR A 8 -14.10 -11.06 9.64
CA THR A 8 -14.14 -10.03 10.69
C THR A 8 -12.91 -10.13 11.61
N ALA A 9 -12.54 -11.35 12.02
CA ALA A 9 -11.36 -11.58 12.84
C ALA A 9 -10.07 -11.17 12.13
N ILE A 10 -9.90 -11.54 10.86
CA ILE A 10 -8.74 -11.16 10.04
C ILE A 10 -8.67 -9.63 9.89
N SER A 11 -9.81 -8.99 9.62
CA SER A 11 -9.90 -7.54 9.48
C SER A 11 -9.52 -6.82 10.77
N LYS A 12 -9.95 -7.37 11.93
CA LYS A 12 -9.65 -6.82 13.24
C LYS A 12 -8.18 -6.95 13.60
N VAL A 13 -7.55 -8.09 13.29
CA VAL A 13 -6.11 -8.31 13.48
C VAL A 13 -5.31 -7.36 12.57
N MET A 14 -5.67 -7.27 11.28
CA MET A 14 -5.05 -6.33 10.34
C MET A 14 -5.17 -4.87 10.81
N ALA A 15 -6.33 -4.48 11.35
CA ALA A 15 -6.54 -3.14 11.88
C ALA A 15 -5.63 -2.86 13.08
N TRP A 16 -5.50 -3.80 14.02
CA TRP A 16 -4.59 -3.67 15.16
C TRP A 16 -3.13 -3.57 14.74
N VAL A 17 -2.69 -4.45 13.81
CA VAL A 17 -1.32 -4.40 13.26
C VAL A 17 -1.05 -3.04 12.62
N LEU A 18 -1.97 -2.54 11.80
CA LEU A 18 -1.86 -1.23 11.16
C LEU A 18 -1.80 -0.09 12.19
N MET A 19 -2.63 -0.15 13.25
CA MET A 19 -2.62 0.86 14.31
C MET A 19 -1.31 0.87 15.08
N PHE A 20 -0.76 -0.29 15.45
CA PHE A 20 0.53 -0.35 16.13
C PHE A 20 1.67 0.15 15.24
N ALA A 21 1.66 -0.20 13.96
CA ALA A 21 2.64 0.31 13.00
C ALA A 21 2.57 1.84 12.87
N ALA A 22 1.36 2.39 12.75
CA ALA A 22 1.14 3.83 12.68
C ALA A 22 1.57 4.55 13.98
N ALA A 23 1.27 3.97 15.14
CA ALA A 23 1.67 4.52 16.43
C ALA A 23 3.20 4.49 16.62
N GLY A 24 3.86 3.39 16.24
CA GLY A 24 5.31 3.27 16.27
C GLY A 24 5.99 4.30 15.36
N LEU A 25 5.46 4.48 14.14
CA LEU A 25 5.92 5.53 13.23
C LEU A 25 5.73 6.92 13.85
N ALA A 26 4.58 7.21 14.45
CA ALA A 26 4.30 8.53 15.06
C ALA A 26 5.27 8.90 16.21
N ILE A 27 5.84 7.92 16.92
CA ILE A 27 6.85 8.15 17.96
C ILE A 27 8.20 8.56 17.35
N ILE A 28 8.58 7.93 16.24
CA ILE A 28 9.88 8.13 15.58
C ILE A 28 9.88 9.44 14.77
N LEU A 29 8.71 9.88 14.33
CA LEU A 29 8.55 10.96 13.37
C LEU A 29 8.13 12.26 14.08
N PRO A 30 9.01 13.29 14.14
CA PRO A 30 8.64 14.60 14.66
C PRO A 30 7.82 15.31 13.59
N GLN A 31 6.53 15.00 13.51
CA GLN A 31 5.65 15.48 12.44
C GLN A 31 4.57 16.38 12.99
N THR A 32 4.22 17.40 12.22
CA THR A 32 3.05 18.23 12.50
C THR A 32 1.77 17.44 12.20
N ILE A 33 0.67 17.75 12.90
CA ILE A 33 -0.64 17.10 12.70
C ILE A 33 -1.04 17.08 11.21
N GLY A 34 -0.66 18.12 10.45
CA GLY A 34 -0.88 18.21 9.01
C GLY A 34 -0.15 17.13 8.19
N GLN A 35 1.09 16.76 8.53
CA GLN A 35 1.84 15.73 7.81
C GLN A 35 1.26 14.33 8.05
N LEU A 36 0.79 14.06 9.28
CA LEU A 36 0.07 12.83 9.60
C LEU A 36 -1.27 12.74 8.84
N LEU A 37 -1.98 13.86 8.71
CA LEU A 37 -3.20 13.95 7.92
C LEU A 37 -2.93 13.66 6.44
N VAL A 38 -1.88 14.26 5.86
CA VAL A 38 -1.48 14.01 4.46
C VAL A 38 -1.12 12.54 4.25
N LEU A 39 -0.33 11.94 5.15
CA LEU A 39 0.02 10.52 5.07
C LEU A 39 -1.22 9.61 5.15
N LYS A 40 -2.18 9.94 6.02
CA LYS A 40 -3.46 9.21 6.11
C LYS A 40 -4.23 9.29 4.79
N LEU A 41 -4.32 10.47 4.19
CA LEU A 41 -4.99 10.66 2.90
C LEU A 41 -4.27 9.92 1.77
N GLU A 42 -2.93 9.91 1.75
CA GLU A 42 -2.16 9.11 0.78
C GLU A 42 -2.45 7.62 0.89
N ILE A 43 -2.48 7.08 2.12
CA ILE A 43 -2.81 5.67 2.36
C ILE A 43 -4.24 5.37 1.87
N MET A 44 -5.21 6.26 2.13
CA MET A 44 -6.57 6.12 1.61
C MET A 44 -6.60 6.09 0.08
N VAL A 45 -5.87 6.97 -0.60
CA VAL A 45 -5.79 6.98 -2.07
C VAL A 45 -5.16 5.70 -2.61
N GLN A 46 -4.11 5.18 -1.97
CA GLN A 46 -3.49 3.90 -2.36
C GLN A 46 -4.48 2.73 -2.23
N ILE A 47 -5.23 2.67 -1.11
CA ILE A 47 -6.26 1.64 -0.89
C ILE A 47 -7.37 1.74 -1.93
N THR A 48 -7.89 2.95 -2.20
CA THR A 48 -8.96 3.14 -3.20
C THR A 48 -8.54 2.65 -4.59
N ARG A 49 -7.32 2.97 -5.04
CA ARG A 49 -6.84 2.51 -6.36
C ARG A 49 -6.66 0.99 -6.40
N ALA A 50 -6.05 0.42 -5.38
CA ALA A 50 -5.84 -1.02 -5.26
C ALA A 50 -7.18 -1.78 -5.27
N LEU A 51 -8.21 -1.24 -4.58
CA LEU A 51 -9.56 -1.76 -4.59
C LEU A 51 -10.23 -1.64 -5.96
N VAL A 52 -10.13 -0.47 -6.60
CA VAL A 52 -10.68 -0.22 -7.94
C VAL A 52 -10.10 -1.20 -8.97
N ILE A 53 -8.81 -1.52 -8.87
CA ILE A 53 -8.15 -2.51 -9.74
C ILE A 53 -8.64 -3.91 -9.44
N GLY A 54 -8.73 -4.30 -8.17
CA GLY A 54 -9.28 -5.60 -7.77
C GLY A 54 -10.74 -5.80 -8.20
N LEU A 55 -11.54 -4.72 -8.23
CA LEU A 55 -12.93 -4.74 -8.67
C LEU A 55 -13.08 -4.74 -10.21
N ARG A 56 -12.29 -3.94 -10.94
CA ARG A 56 -12.37 -3.87 -12.41
C ARG A 56 -11.71 -5.07 -13.09
N LEU A 57 -10.61 -5.56 -12.54
CA LEU A 57 -9.89 -6.71 -13.08
C LEU A 57 -10.18 -7.90 -12.17
N ALA A 58 -11.29 -8.59 -12.47
CA ALA A 58 -11.79 -9.76 -11.72
C ALA A 58 -10.80 -10.95 -11.59
N ARG A 59 -9.59 -10.83 -12.15
CA ARG A 59 -8.51 -11.84 -12.12
C ARG A 59 -7.32 -11.44 -11.24
N VAL A 60 -7.33 -10.26 -10.62
CA VAL A 60 -6.23 -9.84 -9.75
C VAL A 60 -6.35 -10.54 -8.40
N GLN A 61 -5.35 -11.36 -8.06
CA GLN A 61 -5.32 -12.03 -6.77
C GLN A 61 -5.10 -11.03 -5.62
N ALA A 62 -5.78 -11.26 -4.50
CA ALA A 62 -5.63 -10.47 -3.28
C ALA A 62 -4.17 -10.35 -2.81
N SER A 63 -3.35 -11.40 -3.01
CA SER A 63 -1.92 -11.37 -2.68
C SER A 63 -1.13 -10.32 -3.49
N SER A 64 -1.48 -10.11 -4.76
CA SER A 64 -0.83 -9.10 -5.61
C SER A 64 -1.21 -7.69 -5.16
N ILE A 65 -2.47 -7.50 -4.76
CA ILE A 65 -2.99 -6.23 -4.22
C ILE A 65 -2.31 -5.87 -2.90
N ILE A 66 -2.21 -6.83 -1.97
CA ILE A 66 -1.56 -6.63 -0.67
C ILE A 66 -0.06 -6.34 -0.86
N ALA A 67 0.64 -7.11 -1.71
CA ALA A 67 2.05 -6.89 -1.98
C ALA A 67 2.31 -5.50 -2.57
N GLY A 68 1.51 -5.06 -3.54
CA GLY A 68 1.63 -3.71 -4.09
C GLY A 68 1.33 -2.61 -3.08
N MET A 69 0.35 -2.81 -2.20
CA MET A 69 0.10 -1.88 -1.08
C MET A 69 1.29 -1.75 -0.15
N LEU A 70 1.90 -2.88 0.27
CA LEU A 70 3.05 -2.86 1.17
C LEU A 70 4.27 -2.21 0.52
N VAL A 71 4.56 -2.52 -0.74
CA VAL A 71 5.68 -1.93 -1.49
C VAL A 71 5.47 -0.43 -1.70
N GLY A 72 4.26 -0.02 -2.10
CA GLY A 72 3.92 1.39 -2.27
C GLY A 72 4.03 2.20 -0.98
N LEU A 73 3.56 1.65 0.13
CA LEU A 73 3.68 2.27 1.45
C LEU A 73 5.14 2.36 1.91
N ALA A 74 5.91 1.28 1.76
CA ALA A 74 7.33 1.27 2.12
C ALA A 74 8.11 2.32 1.32
N ILE A 75 7.84 2.47 0.03
CA ILE A 75 8.45 3.49 -0.81
C ILE A 75 8.01 4.90 -0.37
N THR A 76 6.72 5.15 -0.11
CA THR A 76 6.28 6.47 0.42
C THR A 76 7.02 6.83 1.71
N ILE A 77 7.14 5.89 2.65
CA ILE A 77 7.82 6.11 3.92
C ILE A 77 9.33 6.33 3.70
N TRP A 78 9.96 5.52 2.84
CA TRP A 78 11.38 5.65 2.52
C TRP A 78 11.69 7.02 1.91
N PHE A 79 10.85 7.51 0.99
CA PHE A 79 11.04 8.82 0.38
C PHE A 79 10.80 9.97 1.35
N LYS A 80 9.81 9.86 2.24
CA LYS A 80 9.51 10.92 3.23
C LYS A 80 10.50 10.96 4.39
N TYR A 81 11.06 9.81 4.80
CA TYR A 81 11.72 9.65 6.10
C TYR A 81 13.01 8.81 6.07
N GLY A 82 13.40 8.29 4.92
CA GLY A 82 14.60 7.46 4.79
C GLY A 82 15.90 8.24 4.97
N ILE A 83 16.95 7.50 5.32
CA ILE A 83 18.31 7.99 5.67
C ILE A 83 18.92 8.89 4.58
N TRP A 84 18.44 8.76 3.34
CA TRP A 84 18.96 9.52 2.20
C TRP A 84 18.24 10.84 1.95
N GLY A 85 17.14 11.13 2.67
CA GLY A 85 16.44 12.41 2.65
C GLY A 85 16.39 13.03 1.25
N VAL A 86 16.10 12.22 0.22
CA VAL A 86 16.22 12.67 -1.17
C VAL A 86 15.12 13.71 -1.34
N PRO A 87 15.45 15.02 -1.36
CA PRO A 87 14.44 16.05 -1.38
C PRO A 87 13.81 15.92 -2.76
N ASP A 88 12.52 15.55 -2.76
CA ASP A 88 11.68 15.43 -3.93
C ASP A 88 12.43 15.02 -5.20
N LEU A 89 12.67 13.72 -5.41
CA LEU A 89 13.09 13.23 -6.73
C LEU A 89 12.10 13.80 -7.76
N PHE A 90 12.59 14.76 -8.55
CA PHE A 90 11.86 15.52 -9.57
C PHE A 90 10.80 16.53 -9.09
N ASN A 91 10.85 17.08 -7.85
CA ASN A 91 9.76 17.93 -7.31
C ASN A 91 8.40 17.22 -7.22
N ILE A 92 8.40 15.89 -7.29
CA ILE A 92 7.19 15.07 -7.25
C ILE A 92 6.97 14.59 -5.82
N HIS A 93 5.78 14.85 -5.28
CA HIS A 93 5.40 14.44 -3.93
C HIS A 93 5.65 12.94 -3.71
N ALA A 94 6.30 12.58 -2.59
CA ALA A 94 6.65 11.20 -2.26
C ALA A 94 5.47 10.20 -2.34
N GLY A 95 4.25 10.65 -2.04
CA GLY A 95 3.04 9.84 -2.21
C GLY A 95 2.77 9.39 -3.65
N ILE A 96 3.15 10.19 -4.65
CA ILE A 96 3.00 9.86 -6.08
C ILE A 96 3.97 8.73 -6.46
N TRP A 97 5.20 8.76 -5.95
CA TRP A 97 6.17 7.68 -6.13
C TRP A 97 5.68 6.38 -5.51
N GLY A 98 5.16 6.42 -4.28
CA GLY A 98 4.57 5.24 -3.65
C GLY A 98 3.32 4.73 -4.38
N LEU A 99 2.48 5.63 -4.91
CA LEU A 99 1.33 5.26 -5.75
C LEU A 99 1.77 4.58 -7.06
N GLY A 100 2.79 5.10 -7.72
CA GLY A 100 3.36 4.51 -8.93
C GLY A 100 3.91 3.11 -8.66
N ALA A 101 4.69 2.96 -7.58
CA ALA A 101 5.24 1.67 -7.20
C ALA A 101 4.17 0.65 -6.80
N ASN A 102 3.10 1.08 -6.12
CA ASN A 102 1.95 0.23 -5.81
C ASN A 102 1.35 -0.35 -7.09
N LEU A 103 0.99 0.51 -8.04
CA LEU A 103 0.40 0.11 -9.32
C LEU A 103 1.34 -0.78 -10.14
N ALA A 104 2.62 -0.42 -10.24
CA ALA A 104 3.62 -1.18 -10.96
C ALA A 104 3.76 -2.59 -10.38
N THR A 105 3.79 -2.72 -9.04
CA THR A 105 3.93 -4.00 -8.36
C THR A 105 2.68 -4.87 -8.56
N ILE A 106 1.47 -4.31 -8.41
CA ILE A 106 0.22 -5.05 -8.66
C ILE A 106 0.20 -5.56 -10.11
N THR A 107 0.54 -4.69 -11.06
CA THR A 107 0.49 -5.02 -12.49
C THR A 107 1.55 -6.05 -12.86
N ALA A 108 2.79 -5.89 -12.39
CA ALA A 108 3.88 -6.83 -12.64
C ALA A 108 3.57 -8.22 -12.08
N LEU A 109 3.09 -8.30 -10.83
CA LEU A 109 2.71 -9.58 -10.22
C LEU A 109 1.51 -10.22 -10.92
N HIS A 110 0.53 -9.41 -11.33
CA HIS A 110 -0.62 -9.89 -12.09
C HIS A 110 -0.20 -10.44 -13.47
N LEU A 111 0.70 -9.76 -14.19
CA LEU A 111 1.22 -10.21 -15.48
C LEU A 111 2.05 -11.50 -15.34
N CYS A 112 2.97 -11.57 -14.38
CA CYS A 112 3.77 -12.77 -14.12
C CYS A 112 2.89 -13.99 -13.81
N ARG A 113 1.80 -13.80 -13.05
CA ARG A 113 0.88 -14.89 -12.70
C ARG A 113 -0.08 -15.24 -13.83
N SER A 114 -0.55 -14.26 -14.59
CA SER A 114 -1.41 -14.52 -15.76
C SER A 114 -0.65 -15.24 -16.89
N GLY A 115 0.66 -15.01 -17.02
CA GLY A 115 1.51 -15.78 -17.94
C GLY A 115 1.65 -17.25 -17.54
N HIS A 116 1.65 -17.54 -16.23
CA HIS A 116 1.74 -18.90 -15.71
C HIS A 116 0.44 -19.70 -15.87
N SER A 117 -0.72 -19.03 -15.86
CA SER A 117 -2.04 -19.65 -16.06
C SER A 117 -2.35 -20.01 -17.52
N LYS A 118 -1.58 -19.52 -18.51
CA LYS A 118 -1.71 -19.90 -19.93
C LYS A 118 -0.78 -21.03 -20.36
N ARG A 119 0.12 -21.49 -19.47
CA ARG A 119 1.12 -22.54 -19.75
C ARG A 119 0.77 -23.91 -19.15
N ILE A 120 -0.43 -24.06 -18.59
CA ILE A 120 -1.03 -25.33 -18.14
C ILE A 120 -2.31 -25.50 -18.94
#